data_AF-A0A0J6ZD68-F1
#
_entry.id   AF-A0A0J6ZD68-F1
#
_cell.length_a   1.000
_cell.length_b   1.000
_cell.length_c   1.000
_cell.angle_alpha   90.00
_cell.angle_beta   90.00
_cell.angle_gamma   90.00
#
_symmetry.space_group_name_H-M   'P 1'
#
loop_
_entity.id
_entity.type
_entity.pdbx_description
1 polymer ?
#
loop_
_entity_poly.entity_id
_entity_poly.type
_entity_poly.pdbx_seq_one_letter_code
_entity_poly.pdbx_strand_id
1 'polypeptide(L)'
;MSDDQTLEELVKQREMSSVIDLPQLNRAIHRQAVLTVRWCILFHRLNGVVDVDPDNEPPTHAISVDDRGLDYALRWLPPELIRAEAPRTRRVHLADLDKYLAEQRNSDASPMGG
;
A
#
# COMPACT_ATOMS: atom_id res chain seq x y z
N MET A 1 -19.23 -9.13 11.20
CA MET A 1 -19.34 -8.55 9.84
C MET A 1 -17.96 -7.99 9.52
N SER A 2 -17.54 -7.97 8.24
CA SER A 2 -16.27 -7.35 7.86
C SER A 2 -16.48 -5.85 7.93
N ASP A 3 -15.95 -5.19 8.96
CA ASP A 3 -16.27 -3.79 9.26
C ASP A 3 -15.56 -2.79 8.35
N ASP A 4 -14.59 -3.22 7.53
CA ASP A 4 -13.89 -2.34 6.61
C ASP A 4 -14.44 -2.44 5.19
N GLN A 5 -15.05 -1.34 4.75
CA GLN A 5 -15.50 -1.10 3.40
C GLN A 5 -14.32 -0.90 2.44
N THR A 6 -14.46 -1.38 1.21
CA THR A 6 -13.55 -1.06 0.11
C THR A 6 -13.55 0.44 -0.19
N LEU A 7 -12.47 0.94 -0.81
CA LEU A 7 -12.41 2.34 -1.24
C LEU A 7 -13.59 2.71 -2.15
N GLU A 8 -14.03 1.78 -3.00
CA GLU A 8 -15.19 1.97 -3.87
C GLU A 8 -16.50 2.09 -3.08
N GLU A 9 -16.70 1.27 -2.04
CA GLU A 9 -17.86 1.35 -1.16
C GLU A 9 -17.89 2.65 -0.36
N LEU A 10 -16.74 3.11 0.14
CA LEU A 10 -16.61 4.37 0.88
C LEU A 10 -16.88 5.59 -0.01
N VAL A 11 -16.42 5.56 -1.26
CA VAL A 11 -16.71 6.62 -2.25
C VAL A 11 -18.22 6.66 -2.54
N LYS A 12 -18.85 5.50 -2.78
CA LYS A 12 -20.31 5.41 -2.99
C LYS A 12 -21.10 5.90 -1.76
N GLN A 13 -20.66 5.56 -0.54
CA GLN A 13 -21.30 6.05 0.68
C GLN A 13 -21.21 7.58 0.82
N ARG A 14 -20.06 8.18 0.48
CA ARG A 14 -19.90 9.64 0.48
C ARG A 14 -20.86 10.31 -0.48
N GLU A 15 -21.01 9.77 -1.69
CA GLU A 15 -21.95 10.28 -2.70
C GLU A 15 -23.40 10.24 -2.21
N MET A 16 -23.77 9.22 -1.43
CA MET A 16 -25.13 9.02 -0.94
C MET A 16 -25.47 9.78 0.36
N SER A 17 -24.51 9.93 1.28
CA SER A 17 -24.80 10.35 2.67
C SER A 17 -24.06 11.61 3.12
N SER A 18 -23.08 12.11 2.36
CA SER A 18 -22.16 13.19 2.77
C SER A 18 -21.39 12.95 4.08
N VAL A 19 -21.52 11.76 4.70
CA VAL A 19 -20.82 11.36 5.92
C VAL A 19 -19.94 10.16 5.59
N ILE A 20 -18.64 10.29 5.86
CA ILE A 20 -17.65 9.24 5.65
C ILE A 20 -16.82 9.03 6.92
N ASP A 21 -16.60 7.77 7.28
CA ASP A 21 -15.67 7.40 8.34
C ASP A 21 -14.24 7.65 7.81
N LEU A 22 -13.62 8.73 8.28
CA LEU A 22 -12.28 9.14 7.86
C LEU A 22 -11.21 8.09 8.21
N PRO A 23 -11.20 7.48 9.41
CA PRO A 23 -10.36 6.33 9.70
C PRO A 23 -10.49 5.18 8.69
N GLN A 24 -11.71 4.75 8.34
CA GLN A 24 -11.92 3.68 7.36
C GLN A 24 -11.45 4.08 5.97
N LEU A 25 -11.73 5.32 5.55
CA LEU A 25 -11.23 5.87 4.29
C LEU A 25 -9.71 5.89 4.22
N ASN A 26 -9.03 6.31 5.29
CA ASN A 26 -7.57 6.30 5.34
C ASN A 26 -7.01 4.88 5.25
N ARG A 27 -7.61 3.91 5.97
CA ARG A 27 -7.20 2.50 5.86
C ARG A 27 -7.37 1.95 4.44
N ALA A 28 -8.50 2.23 3.80
CA ALA A 28 -8.77 1.80 2.44
C ALA A 28 -7.80 2.43 1.42
N ILE A 29 -7.49 3.72 1.57
CA ILE A 29 -6.51 4.42 0.72
C ILE A 29 -5.11 3.81 0.89
N HIS A 30 -4.63 3.60 2.11
CA HIS A 30 -3.33 2.98 2.35
C HIS A 30 -3.27 1.55 1.81
N ARG A 31 -4.32 0.74 2.02
CA ARG A 31 -4.41 -0.62 1.49
C ARG A 31 -4.32 -0.63 -0.04
N GLN A 32 -5.05 0.26 -0.72
CA GLN A 32 -5.01 0.38 -2.17
C GLN A 32 -3.62 0.81 -2.66
N ALA A 33 -2.99 1.78 -1.99
CA ALA A 33 -1.63 2.22 -2.30
C ALA A 33 -0.61 1.08 -2.19
N VAL A 34 -0.67 0.30 -1.10
CA VAL A 34 0.22 -0.85 -0.87
C VAL A 34 -0.01 -1.93 -1.94
N LEU A 35 -1.25 -2.23 -2.30
CA LEU A 35 -1.56 -3.17 -3.39
C LEU A 35 -0.99 -2.70 -4.73
N THR A 36 -1.16 -1.42 -5.08
CA THR A 36 -0.63 -0.85 -6.32
C THR A 36 0.89 -0.97 -6.37
N VAL A 37 1.58 -0.54 -5.32
CA VAL A 37 3.05 -0.62 -5.24
C VAL A 37 3.55 -2.07 -5.33
N ARG A 38 2.90 -2.99 -4.60
CA ARG A 38 3.21 -4.42 -4.65
C ARG A 38 3.08 -4.99 -6.06
N TRP A 39 1.97 -4.68 -6.75
CA TRP A 39 1.74 -5.14 -8.12
C TRP A 39 2.78 -4.59 -9.09
N CYS A 40 3.15 -3.32 -8.95
CA CYS A 40 4.18 -2.72 -9.77
C CYS A 40 5.53 -3.42 -9.59
N ILE A 41 5.98 -3.69 -8.37
CA ILE A 41 7.22 -4.45 -8.13
C ILE A 41 7.15 -5.82 -8.81
N LEU A 42 6.06 -6.57 -8.60
CA LEU A 42 5.90 -7.91 -9.17
C LEU A 42 5.92 -7.88 -10.71
N PHE A 43 5.19 -6.95 -11.33
CA PHE A 43 5.14 -6.82 -12.79
C PHE A 43 6.50 -6.42 -13.38
N HIS A 44 7.19 -5.46 -12.76
CA HIS A 44 8.53 -5.06 -13.21
C HIS A 44 9.56 -6.16 -13.00
N ARG A 45 9.42 -7.02 -11.98
CA ARG A 45 10.27 -8.23 -11.81
C ARG A 45 10.07 -9.23 -12.93
N LEU A 46 8.83 -9.44 -13.38
CA LEU A 46 8.53 -10.30 -14.55
C LEU A 46 9.18 -9.77 -15.83
N ASN A 47 9.27 -8.45 -15.98
CA ASN A 47 9.88 -7.80 -17.13
C ASN A 47 11.40 -7.55 -16.98
N GLY A 48 11.99 -7.84 -15.82
CA GLY A 48 13.43 -7.67 -15.54
C GLY A 48 13.91 -6.23 -15.31
N VAL A 49 13.02 -5.28 -14.98
CA VAL A 49 13.32 -3.83 -14.96
C VAL A 49 13.42 -3.25 -13.54
N VAL A 50 13.28 -4.06 -12.49
CA VAL A 50 13.43 -3.57 -11.09
C VAL A 50 14.90 -3.44 -10.71
N ASP A 51 15.30 -2.24 -10.28
CA ASP A 51 16.50 -2.03 -9.48
C ASP A 51 16.27 -2.61 -8.07
N VAL A 52 16.97 -3.70 -7.79
CA VAL A 52 17.02 -4.35 -6.47
C VAL A 52 18.35 -3.98 -5.85
N ASP A 53 18.32 -3.46 -4.63
CA ASP A 53 19.53 -3.32 -3.80
C ASP A 53 19.63 -4.61 -2.95
N PRO A 54 20.55 -5.52 -3.31
CA PRO A 54 20.72 -6.81 -2.65
C PRO A 54 21.50 -6.70 -1.33
N ASP A 55 22.17 -5.57 -1.08
CA ASP A 55 22.99 -5.36 0.11
C ASP A 55 22.12 -5.01 1.33
N ASN A 56 20.84 -4.66 1.10
CA ASN A 56 19.83 -4.56 2.15
C ASN A 56 19.19 -5.94 2.42
N GLU A 57 19.15 -6.35 3.68
CA GLU A 57 18.43 -7.56 4.11
C GLU A 57 17.18 -7.20 4.94
N PRO A 58 15.95 -7.57 4.52
CA PRO A 58 15.62 -8.22 3.24
C PRO A 58 15.82 -7.30 2.02
N PRO A 59 15.88 -7.82 0.78
CA PRO A 59 16.11 -6.99 -0.41
C PRO A 59 15.12 -5.83 -0.52
N THR A 60 15.62 -4.66 -0.94
CA THR A 60 14.77 -3.49 -1.22
C THR A 60 14.62 -3.28 -2.73
N HIS A 61 13.43 -2.85 -3.13
CA HIS A 61 13.11 -2.53 -4.52
C HIS A 61 13.03 -1.01 -4.67
N ALA A 62 13.81 -0.45 -5.61
CA ALA A 62 13.69 0.96 -5.95
C ALA A 62 12.46 1.18 -6.82
N ILE A 63 11.72 2.23 -6.48
CA ILE A 63 10.59 2.69 -7.26
C ILE A 63 10.85 4.15 -7.64
N SER A 64 10.79 4.41 -8.94
CA SER A 64 10.89 5.76 -9.49
C SER A 64 9.66 6.57 -9.10
N VAL A 65 9.87 7.77 -8.54
CA VAL A 65 8.77 8.72 -8.30
C VAL A 65 8.27 9.39 -9.58
N ASP A 66 9.00 9.28 -10.70
CA ASP A 66 8.60 9.88 -11.98
C ASP A 66 7.61 9.02 -12.79
N ASP A 67 7.33 7.80 -12.33
CA ASP A 67 6.25 6.98 -12.89
C ASP A 67 4.90 7.62 -12.54
N ARG A 68 4.32 8.35 -13.48
CA ARG A 68 3.10 9.17 -13.29
C ARG A 68 1.88 8.40 -12.77
N GLY A 69 1.87 7.07 -12.88
CA GLY A 69 0.85 6.19 -12.31
C GLY A 69 1.12 5.72 -10.87
N LEU A 70 2.35 5.90 -10.38
CA LEU A 70 2.85 5.38 -9.10
C LEU A 70 3.14 6.48 -8.07
N ASP A 71 3.42 7.72 -8.49
CA ASP A 71 3.60 8.87 -7.59
C ASP A 71 2.43 9.01 -6.61
N TYR A 72 1.20 8.86 -7.09
CA TYR A 72 0.01 8.90 -6.24
C TYR A 72 0.00 7.78 -5.20
N ALA A 73 0.24 6.52 -5.61
CA ALA A 73 0.28 5.41 -4.65
C ALA A 73 1.42 5.57 -3.64
N LEU A 74 2.59 6.06 -4.06
CA LEU A 74 3.72 6.29 -3.18
C LEU A 74 3.42 7.35 -2.12
N ARG A 75 2.70 8.44 -2.45
CA ARG A 75 2.30 9.48 -1.48
C ARG A 75 1.40 8.95 -0.36
N TRP A 76 0.61 7.93 -0.66
CA TRP A 76 -0.33 7.30 0.27
C TRP A 76 0.20 6.00 0.86
N LEU A 77 1.47 5.65 0.61
CA LEU A 77 2.10 4.53 1.30
C LEU A 77 2.31 4.92 2.77
N PRO A 78 2.00 4.02 3.72
CA PRO A 78 2.41 4.20 5.11
C PRO A 78 3.92 4.51 5.19
N PRO A 79 4.34 5.61 5.84
CA PRO A 79 5.75 6.04 5.86
C PRO A 79 6.72 4.99 6.37
N GLU A 80 6.28 4.14 7.30
CA GLU A 80 7.04 3.03 7.88
C GLU A 80 7.43 1.95 6.85
N LEU A 81 6.76 1.90 5.69
CA LEU A 81 7.06 0.97 4.61
C LEU A 81 8.12 1.51 3.62
N ILE A 82 8.50 2.79 3.75
CA ILE A 82 9.50 3.43 2.90
C ILE A 82 10.85 3.41 3.64
N ARG A 83 11.89 2.89 2.98
CA ARG A 83 13.28 2.93 3.42
C ARG A 83 14.00 4.07 2.69
N ALA A 84 14.91 4.72 3.41
CA ALA A 84 15.84 5.79 3.00
C ALA A 84 15.54 6.46 1.63
N GLU A 85 15.14 7.73 1.67
CA GLU A 85 14.86 8.51 0.46
C GLU A 85 16.16 8.89 -0.26
N ALA A 86 16.46 8.21 -1.36
CA ALA A 86 17.31 8.82 -2.37
C ALA A 86 16.47 9.88 -3.13
N PRO A 87 17.08 10.96 -3.67
CA PRO A 87 16.35 12.13 -4.15
C PRO A 87 15.27 11.91 -5.22
N ARG A 88 15.23 10.72 -5.84
CA ARG A 88 14.30 10.34 -6.92
C ARG A 88 13.81 8.90 -6.85
N THR A 89 14.10 8.19 -5.76
CA THR A 89 13.65 6.81 -5.59
C THR A 89 13.20 6.58 -4.17
N ARG A 90 12.10 5.84 -4.04
CA ARG A 90 11.65 5.29 -2.77
C ARG A 90 12.01 3.83 -2.75
N ARG A 91 12.70 3.38 -1.70
CA ARG A 91 13.05 1.97 -1.51
C ARG A 91 11.97 1.34 -0.63
N VAL A 92 11.45 0.18 -1.04
CA VAL A 92 10.45 -0.57 -0.28
C VAL A 92 10.80 -2.05 -0.25
N HIS A 93 10.50 -2.73 0.84
CA HIS A 93 10.62 -4.19 0.92
C HIS A 93 9.30 -4.84 0.54
N LEU A 94 9.33 -5.80 -0.40
CA LEU A 94 8.13 -6.54 -0.78
C LEU A 94 7.51 -7.29 0.42
N ALA A 95 8.35 -7.83 1.30
CA ALA A 95 7.91 -8.52 2.51
C ALA A 95 7.17 -7.61 3.49
N ASP A 96 7.57 -6.34 3.61
CA ASP A 96 6.89 -5.37 4.48
C ASP A 96 5.50 -5.01 3.92
N LEU A 97 5.35 -4.92 2.60
CA LEU A 97 4.05 -4.73 1.94
C LEU A 97 3.14 -5.95 2.16
N ASP A 98 3.67 -7.17 2.00
CA ASP A 98 2.94 -8.41 2.24
C ASP A 98 2.48 -8.52 3.70
N LYS A 99 3.37 -8.19 4.65
CA LYS A 99 3.07 -8.17 6.07
C LYS A 99 1.97 -7.15 6.40
N TYR A 100 2.07 -5.93 5.89
CA TYR A 100 1.04 -4.90 6.09
C TYR A 100 -0.33 -5.38 5.60
N LEU A 101 -0.40 -5.98 4.40
CA LEU A 101 -1.66 -6.50 3.85
C LEU A 101 -2.20 -7.67 4.69
N ALA A 102 -1.34 -8.54 5.22
CA ALA A 102 -1.74 -9.63 6.09
C ALA A 102 -2.27 -9.13 7.45
N GLU A 103 -1.65 -8.11 8.03
CA GLU A 103 -2.10 -7.48 9.28
C GLU A 103 -3.45 -6.78 9.13
N GLN A 104 -3.68 -6.12 8.00
CA GLN A 104 -5.00 -5.56 7.66
C GLN A 104 -6.04 -6.69 7.53
N ARG A 105 -5.71 -7.81 6.85
CA ARG A 105 -6.62 -8.96 6.74
C ARG A 105 -6.91 -9.66 8.07
N ASN A 106 -5.94 -9.70 8.99
CA ASN A 106 -6.15 -10.28 10.33
C ASN A 106 -6.96 -9.35 11.24
N SER A 107 -6.87 -8.04 11.01
CA SER A 107 -7.79 -7.06 11.59
C SER A 107 -9.21 -7.26 11.05
N ASP A 108 -9.35 -7.62 9.77
CA ASP A 108 -10.64 -8.00 9.15
C ASP A 108 -11.23 -9.32 9.72
N ALA A 109 -10.37 -10.21 10.25
CA ALA A 109 -10.72 -11.55 10.70
C ALA A 109 -10.86 -11.71 12.23
N SER A 110 -10.88 -10.61 12.99
CA SER A 110 -11.09 -10.64 14.45
C SER A 110 -12.54 -10.34 14.83
N PRO A 111 -13.44 -11.34 14.93
CA PRO A 111 -14.74 -11.18 15.56
C PRO A 111 -14.63 -11.46 17.07
N MET A 112 -15.10 -10.50 17.87
CA MET A 112 -15.55 -10.62 19.27
C MET A 112 -14.55 -11.16 20.32
N GLY A 113 -14.18 -10.28 21.26
CA GLY A 113 -13.57 -10.68 22.52
C GLY A 113 -13.22 -9.49 23.41
N GLY A 114 -14.19 -9.04 24.20
CA GLY A 114 -14.04 -7.99 25.23
C GLY A 114 -15.39 -7.54 25.75
#